data_AF-A0AAW4SJQ4-F1
#
_entry.id   AF-A0AAW4SJQ4-F1
#
_cell.length_a   1.000
_cell.length_b   1.000
_cell.length_c   1.000
_cell.angle_alpha   90.00
_cell.angle_beta   90.00
_cell.angle_gamma   90.00
#
_symmetry.space_group_name_H-M   'P 1'
#
loop_
_entity.id
_entity.type
_entity.pdbx_description
1 polymer ?
#
loop_
_entity_poly.entity_id
_entity_poly.type
_entity_poly.pdbx_seq_one_letter_code
_entity_poly.pdbx_strand_id
1 'polypeptide(L)' 'MINDAILPTGTQYEISHGPWQAIVTEQGATLRSLHYEGTDVIKSFDADQSPTSSQGQQLLPWPNRIRDGHYTFDGME' A
#
# COMPACT_ATOMS: atom_id res chain seq x y z
N MET A 1 -8.23 26.75 12.43
CA MET A 1 -8.34 26.27 11.05
C MET A 1 -7.00 25.65 10.69
N ILE A 2 -6.78 24.39 11.06
CA ILE A 2 -5.62 23.66 10.57
C ILE A 2 -6.13 22.95 9.33
N ASN A 3 -5.71 23.47 8.17
CA ASN A 3 -5.86 22.75 6.92
C ASN A 3 -4.70 21.77 6.86
N ASP A 4 -4.80 20.66 7.60
CA ASP A 4 -3.89 19.53 7.39
C ASP A 4 -4.07 19.12 5.93
N ALA A 5 -3.00 19.24 5.14
CA ALA A 5 -3.05 18.84 3.76
C ALA A 5 -3.41 17.35 3.71
N ILE A 6 -4.59 17.04 3.17
CA ILE A 6 -5.03 15.66 3.01
C ILE A 6 -4.11 15.01 1.99
N LEU A 7 -3.29 14.06 2.43
CA LEU A 7 -2.41 13.30 1.54
C LEU A 7 -3.22 12.33 0.67
N PRO A 8 -2.80 12.04 -0.58
CA PRO A 8 -3.56 11.19 -1.50
C PRO A 8 -3.83 9.77 -1.01
N THR A 9 -2.96 9.26 -0.12
CA THR A 9 -3.04 7.92 0.47
C THR A 9 -3.46 7.92 1.95
N GLY A 10 -3.93 9.06 2.45
CA GLY A 10 -4.37 9.23 3.83
C GLY A 10 -3.22 9.28 4.84
N THR A 11 -3.52 8.88 6.08
CA THR A 11 -2.53 8.85 7.18
C THR A 11 -1.32 7.98 6.82
N GLN A 12 -0.12 8.44 7.19
CA GLN A 12 1.13 7.71 7.00
C GLN A 12 1.56 7.08 8.33
N TYR A 13 1.53 5.76 8.41
CA TYR A 13 1.92 5.00 9.60
C TYR A 13 3.38 4.59 9.51
N GLU A 14 4.24 5.28 10.26
CA GLU A 14 5.66 4.94 10.38
C GLU A 14 5.85 3.81 11.40
N ILE A 15 6.62 2.79 11.01
CA ILE A 15 6.94 1.62 11.83
C ILE A 15 8.46 1.43 11.79
N SER A 16 9.09 1.20 12.93
CA SER A 16 10.54 0.95 12.99
C SER A 16 10.89 -0.15 13.99
N HIS A 17 11.95 -0.91 13.67
CA HIS A 17 12.51 -1.92 14.55
C HIS A 17 13.98 -2.22 14.18
N GLY A 18 14.91 -1.93 15.07
CA GLY A 18 16.34 -2.06 14.79
C GLY A 18 16.72 -1.24 13.55
N PRO A 19 17.39 -1.84 12.54
CA PRO A 19 17.78 -1.14 11.30
C PRO A 19 16.63 -0.96 10.29
N TRP A 20 15.42 -1.48 10.59
CA TRP A 20 14.28 -1.43 9.69
C TRP A 20 13.40 -0.20 9.94
N GLN A 21 12.95 0.41 8.85
CA GLN A 21 11.94 1.46 8.84
C GLN A 21 10.93 1.17 7.71
N ALA A 22 9.65 1.29 7.99
CA ALA A 22 8.58 1.09 7.03
C ALA A 22 7.53 2.18 7.16
N ILE A 23 6.87 2.50 6.04
CA ILE A 23 5.70 3.38 6.02
C ILE A 23 4.55 2.64 5.37
N VAL A 24 3.47 2.46 6.12
CA VAL A 24 2.20 1.89 5.65
C VAL A 24 1.18 3.03 5.55
N THR A 25 0.39 3.10 4.48
CA THR A 25 -0.62 4.14 4.32
C THR A 25 -2.01 3.68 4.79
N GLU A 26 -2.84 4.61 5.24
CA GLU A 26 -4.25 4.37 5.59
C GLU A 26 -5.03 3.76 4.43
N GLN A 27 -4.85 4.29 3.22
CA GLN A 27 -5.49 3.74 2.04
C GLN A 27 -4.90 2.36 1.71
N GLY A 28 -5.72 1.32 1.83
CA GLY A 28 -5.43 -0.03 1.36
C GLY A 28 -4.28 -0.74 2.09
N ALA A 29 -3.82 -0.22 3.24
CA ALA A 29 -2.64 -0.73 3.94
C ALA A 29 -1.41 -0.87 3.00
N THR A 30 -1.22 0.11 2.13
CA THR A 30 -0.16 0.11 1.12
C THR A 30 1.20 0.23 1.81
N LEU A 31 2.13 -0.70 1.54
CA LEU A 31 3.53 -0.54 1.95
C LEU A 31 4.21 0.45 1.00
N ARG A 32 4.23 1.73 1.37
CA ARG A 32 4.76 2.83 0.55
C ARG A 32 6.29 2.85 0.52
N SER A 33 6.92 2.52 1.64
CA SER A 33 8.38 2.58 1.80
C SER A 33 8.85 1.50 2.76
N LEU A 34 10.01 0.91 2.46
CA LEU A 34 10.71 -0.04 3.31
C LEU A 34 12.20 0.21 3.16
N HIS A 35 12.86 0.56 4.27
CA HIS A 35 14.29 0.78 4.35
C HIS A 35 14.95 -0.25 5.28
N TYR A 36 16.15 -0.65 4.91
CA TYR A 36 17.08 -1.38 5.76
C TYR A 36 18.42 -0.64 5.79
N GLU A 37 18.85 -0.22 6.98
CA GLU A 37 20.11 0.53 7.16
C GLU A 37 20.21 1.76 6.23
N GLY A 38 19.10 2.48 6.07
CA GLY A 38 19.01 3.67 5.23
C GLY A 38 18.96 3.41 3.72
N THR A 39 18.88 2.15 3.30
CA THR A 39 18.75 1.77 1.88
C THR A 39 17.32 1.37 1.56
N ASP A 40 16.74 1.93 0.48
CA ASP A 40 15.44 1.50 -0.05
C ASP A 40 15.48 0.02 -0.48
N VAL A 41 14.58 -0.78 0.07
CA VAL A 41 14.44 -2.23 -0.25
C VAL A 41 13.36 -2.45 -1.32
N ILE A 42 12.43 -1.51 -1.45
CA ILE A 42 11.37 -1.53 -2.47
C ILE A 42 11.40 -0.23 -3.26
N LYS A 43 10.73 -0.21 -4.41
CA LYS A 43 10.44 1.06 -5.09
C LYS A 43 9.45 1.85 -4.23
N SER A 44 9.86 3.01 -3.72
CA SER A 44 9.05 3.93 -2.93
C SER A 44 8.31 4.95 -3.82
N PHE A 45 7.39 5.73 -3.23
CA PHE A 45 6.79 6.94 -3.81
C PHE A 45 6.57 8.00 -2.72
N ASP A 46 6.47 9.28 -3.09
CA ASP A 46 6.39 10.37 -2.12
C ASP A 46 5.04 10.42 -1.39
N ALA A 47 5.00 10.99 -0.18
CA ALA A 47 3.80 11.00 0.66
C ALA A 47 2.65 11.83 0.04
N ASP A 48 2.98 12.82 -0.78
CA ASP A 48 2.06 13.68 -1.51
C ASP A 48 1.72 13.15 -2.93
N GLN A 49 2.17 11.93 -3.26
CA GLN A 49 1.89 11.25 -4.51
C GLN A 49 0.95 10.06 -4.32
N SER A 50 0.22 9.73 -5.38
CA SER A 50 -0.51 8.47 -5.50
C SER A 50 0.42 7.36 -6.01
N PRO A 51 0.20 6.08 -5.63
CA PRO A 51 0.98 4.97 -6.15
C PRO A 51 0.82 4.85 -7.67
N THR A 52 1.91 4.49 -8.35
CA THR A 52 1.81 4.11 -9.77
C THR A 52 1.31 2.68 -9.88
N SER A 53 0.17 2.47 -10.55
CA SER A 53 -0.49 1.15 -10.63
C SER A 53 -0.75 0.57 -9.22
N SER A 54 -0.42 -0.68 -8.96
CA SER A 54 -0.62 -1.33 -7.65
C SER A 54 0.64 -1.36 -6.79
N GLN A 55 1.52 -0.36 -6.91
CA GLN A 55 2.77 -0.27 -6.16
C GLN A 55 2.53 -0.37 -4.64
N GLY A 56 3.05 -1.42 -4.01
CA GLY A 56 2.95 -1.64 -2.57
C GLY A 56 1.55 -2.02 -2.05
N GLN A 57 0.54 -2.10 -2.94
CA GLN A 57 -0.85 -2.37 -2.56
C GLN A 57 -1.09 -3.87 -2.31
N GLN A 58 -2.04 -4.15 -1.42
CA GLN A 58 -2.51 -5.52 -1.18
C GLN A 58 -3.44 -5.95 -2.33
N LEU A 59 -3.10 -7.05 -3.02
CA LEU A 59 -3.90 -7.59 -4.12
C LEU A 59 -4.83 -8.69 -3.60
N LEU A 60 -5.99 -8.29 -3.11
CA LEU A 60 -6.93 -9.16 -2.40
C LEU A 60 -8.38 -8.91 -2.87
N PRO A 61 -9.27 -9.91 -2.75
CA PRO A 61 -8.97 -11.31 -2.37
C PRO A 61 -8.52 -12.17 -3.55
N TRP A 62 -8.75 -11.74 -4.79
CA TRP A 62 -8.28 -12.44 -5.99
C TRP A 62 -7.13 -11.66 -6.62
N PRO A 63 -5.87 -12.02 -6.33
CA PRO A 63 -4.75 -11.41 -7.04
C PRO A 63 -4.85 -11.77 -8.53
N ASN A 64 -4.50 -10.81 -9.38
CA ASN A 64 -4.56 -10.95 -10.83
C ASN A 64 -6.00 -11.17 -11.35
N ARG A 65 -6.17 -11.81 -12.52
CA ARG A 65 -7.45 -11.84 -13.25
C ARG A 65 -8.21 -13.12 -12.97
N ILE A 66 -9.49 -12.98 -12.64
CA ILE A 66 -10.47 -14.07 -12.72
C ILE A 66 -11.01 -14.10 -14.16
N ARG A 67 -11.18 -15.29 -14.74
CA ARG A 67 -11.79 -15.44 -16.06
C ARG A 67 -13.20 -14.83 -16.01
N ASP A 68 -13.47 -13.91 -16.94
CA ASP A 68 -14.74 -13.20 -17.08
C ASP A 68 -15.18 -12.42 -15.83
N GLY A 69 -14.34 -12.28 -14.80
CA GLY A 69 -14.69 -11.62 -13.54
C GLY A 69 -15.62 -12.43 -12.63
N HIS A 70 -15.88 -13.71 -12.94
CA HIS A 70 -16.80 -14.57 -12.20
C HIS A 70 -16.08 -15.72 -11.50
N TYR A 71 -16.44 -15.98 -10.24
CA TYR A 71 -15.92 -17.11 -9.47
C TYR A 71 -17.06 -17.75 -8.70
N THR A 72 -17.09 -19.09 -8.61
CA THR A 72 -18.05 -19.81 -7.78
C THR A 72 -17.43 -20.17 -6.44
N PHE A 73 -18.12 -19.84 -5.35
CA PHE A 73 -17.75 -20.20 -3.99
C PHE A 73 -18.98 -20.78 -3.26
N ASP A 74 -18.80 -21.93 -2.60
CA ASP A 74 -19.89 -22.67 -1.94
C ASP A 74 -21.13 -22.92 -2.83
N GLY A 75 -20.88 -23.17 -4.12
CA GLY A 75 -21.93 -23.40 -5.12
C GLY A 75 -22.68 -22.15 -5.59
N MET A 76 -22.26 -20.96 -5.16
CA MET A 76 -22.80 -19.67 -5.59
C MET A 76 -21.78 -18.93 -6.44
N GLU A 77 -22.20 -18.43 -7.59
CA GLU A 77 -21.40 -17.56 -8.48
C GLU A 77 -21.59 -16.08 -8.16
#